data_AF-A0A7V7AS62-F1
#
_entry.id   AF-A0A7V7AS62-F1
#
_cell.length_a   1.000
_cell.length_b   1.000
_cell.length_c   1.000
_cell.angle_alpha   90.00
_cell.angle_beta   90.00
_cell.angle_gamma   90.00
#
_symmetry.space_group_name_H-M   'P 1'
#
loop_
_entity.id
_entity.type
_entity.pdbx_description
1 polymer ?
#
loop_
_entity_poly.entity_id
_entity_poly.type
_entity_poly.pdbx_seq_one_letter_code
_entity_poly.pdbx_strand_id
1 'polypeptide(L)' 'MGSLADEIERYIKEMLEKSRQRAVRLNRSQLAEMFDCVPSQINYVLSTRFSTERGYYVESRRGGGGYLLITRFPISG' A
#
# COMPACT_ATOMS: atom_id res chain seq x y z
N MET A 1 14.89 -12.84 8.48
CA MET A 1 13.42 -13.01 8.41
C MET A 1 12.80 -11.62 8.42
N GLY A 2 11.99 -11.29 7.42
CA GLY A 2 11.23 -10.03 7.42
C GLY A 2 9.99 -10.19 8.31
N SER A 3 9.52 -9.11 8.90
CA SER A 3 8.19 -9.09 9.52
C SER A 3 7.11 -9.13 8.45
N LEU A 4 5.88 -9.51 8.82
CA LEU A 4 4.70 -9.43 7.95
C LEU A 4 4.54 -8.03 7.32
N ALA A 5 4.87 -6.98 8.07
CA ALA A 5 4.83 -5.61 7.57
C ALA A 5 5.84 -5.37 6.43
N ASP A 6 7.03 -5.95 6.52
CA ASP A 6 8.07 -5.84 5.49
C ASP A 6 7.68 -6.60 4.21
N GLU A 7 6.97 -7.72 4.36
CA GLU A 7 6.47 -8.50 3.22
C GLU A 7 5.37 -7.76 2.46
N ILE A 8 4.39 -7.19 3.18
CA ILE A 8 3.32 -6.38 2.57
C ILE A 8 3.92 -5.13 1.90
N GLU A 9 4.88 -4.46 2.55
CA GLU A 9 5.55 -3.29 1.94
C GLU A 9 6.26 -3.67 0.64
N ARG A 10 7.05 -4.76 0.64
CA ARG A 10 7.77 -5.22 -0.54
C ARG A 10 6.82 -5.53 -1.68
N TYR A 11 5.73 -6.23 -1.39
CA TYR A 11 4.71 -6.57 -2.37
C TYR A 11 4.11 -5.31 -3.03
N ILE A 12 3.68 -4.34 -2.23
CA ILE A 12 3.10 -3.09 -2.75
C ILE A 12 4.13 -2.31 -3.59
N LYS A 13 5.40 -2.26 -3.16
CA LYS A 13 6.48 -1.61 -3.91
C LYS A 13 6.74 -2.30 -5.24
N GLU A 14 6.78 -3.62 -5.29
CA GLU A 14 6.95 -4.36 -6.54
C GLU A 14 5.81 -4.10 -7.53
N MET A 15 4.56 -3.99 -7.05
CA MET A 15 3.43 -3.60 -7.89
C MET A 15 3.58 -2.17 -8.43
N LEU A 16 4.07 -1.24 -7.60
CA LEU A 16 4.35 0.14 -8.02
C LEU A 16 5.44 0.23 -9.08
N GLU A 17 6.54 -0.53 -8.94
CA GLU A 17 7.63 -0.57 -9.92
C GLU A 17 7.16 -1.13 -11.28
N LYS A 18 6.25 -2.11 -11.26
CA LYS A 18 5.64 -2.68 -12.47
C LYS A 18 4.60 -1.75 -13.10
N SER A 19 4.12 -0.73 -12.38
CA SER A 19 3.10 0.19 -12.86
C SER A 19 3.70 1.34 -13.66
N ARG A 20 3.28 1.49 -14.92
CA ARG A 20 3.68 2.63 -15.79
C ARG A 20 3.26 3.99 -15.21
N GLN A 21 2.20 4.02 -14.40
CA GLN A 21 1.65 5.26 -13.83
C GLN A 21 2.22 5.56 -12.43
N ARG A 22 3.14 4.74 -11.91
CA ARG A 22 3.64 4.81 -10.53
C ARG A 22 2.52 4.81 -9.49
N ALA A 23 1.39 4.19 -9.82
CA ALA A 23 0.21 4.11 -8.97
C ALA A 23 -0.38 2.71 -9.03
N VAL A 24 -0.93 2.25 -7.90
CA VAL A 24 -1.60 0.95 -7.78
C VAL A 24 -2.90 1.11 -7.02
N ARG A 25 -3.95 0.47 -7.53
CA ARG A 25 -5.26 0.38 -6.87
C ARG A 25 -5.43 -1.00 -6.28
N LEU A 26 -5.73 -1.06 -4.99
CA LEU A 26 -5.76 -2.27 -4.18
C LEU A 26 -7.05 -2.33 -3.36
N ASN A 27 -7.45 -3.52 -2.92
CA ASN A 27 -8.50 -3.68 -1.94
C ASN A 27 -7.89 -4.14 -0.60
N ARG A 28 -8.23 -3.44 0.49
CA ARG A 28 -7.66 -3.70 1.81
C ARG A 28 -7.98 -5.12 2.31
N SER A 29 -9.22 -5.55 2.14
CA SER A 29 -9.67 -6.87 2.61
C SER A 29 -9.00 -8.00 1.80
N GLN A 30 -8.87 -7.83 0.48
CA GLN A 30 -8.18 -8.82 -0.36
C GLN A 30 -6.69 -8.93 -0.03
N LEU A 31 -6.02 -7.80 0.24
CA LEU A 31 -4.63 -7.83 0.75
C LEU A 31 -4.56 -8.53 2.10
N ALA A 32 -5.48 -8.22 3.01
CA ALA A 32 -5.50 -8.83 4.33
C ALA A 32 -5.67 -10.37 4.23
N GLU A 33 -6.59 -10.82 3.39
CA GLU A 33 -6.83 -12.24 3.08
C GLU A 33 -5.61 -12.91 2.43
N MET A 34 -4.99 -12.27 1.43
CA MET A 34 -3.80 -12.79 0.74
C MET A 34 -2.61 -13.03 1.69
N PHE A 35 -2.45 -12.16 2.68
CA PHE A 35 -1.36 -12.23 3.66
C PHE A 35 -1.78 -12.88 4.98
N ASP A 36 -2.95 -13.52 5.03
CA ASP A 36 -3.53 -14.18 6.21
C ASP A 36 -3.46 -13.30 7.48
N CYS A 37 -3.94 -12.05 7.34
CA CYS A 37 -3.88 -11.05 8.38
C CYS A 37 -5.17 -10.22 8.48
N VAL A 38 -5.30 -9.45 9.55
CA VAL A 38 -6.46 -8.56 9.75
C VAL A 38 -6.30 -7.26 8.94
N PRO A 39 -7.41 -6.63 8.48
CA PRO A 39 -7.33 -5.38 7.70
C PRO A 39 -6.60 -4.21 8.37
N SER A 40 -6.55 -4.18 9.71
CA SER A 40 -5.78 -3.17 10.46
C SER A 40 -4.27 -3.29 10.24
N GLN A 41 -3.76 -4.49 9.94
CA GLN A 41 -2.36 -4.69 9.60
C GLN A 41 -2.00 -3.96 8.30
N ILE A 42 -2.88 -3.98 7.30
CA ILE A 42 -2.68 -3.21 6.06
C ILE A 42 -2.64 -1.71 6.37
N ASN A 43 -3.53 -1.22 7.24
CA ASN A 43 -3.50 0.18 7.66
C ASN A 43 -2.19 0.55 8.35
N TYR A 44 -1.69 -0.30 9.24
CA TYR A 44 -0.42 -0.10 9.94
C TYR A 44 0.75 0.00 8.96
N VAL A 45 0.81 -0.87 7.95
CA VAL A 45 1.86 -0.83 6.92
C VAL A 45 1.77 0.47 6.12
N LEU A 46 0.56 0.86 5.68
CA LEU A 46 0.37 2.09 4.91
C LEU A 46 0.75 3.33 5.69
N SER A 47 0.34 3.44 6.97
CA SER A 47 0.61 4.62 7.79
C SER A 47 2.09 4.77 8.19
N THR A 48 2.84 3.66 8.26
CA THR A 48 4.24 3.68 8.71
C THR A 48 5.27 3.67 7.56
N ARG A 49 4.92 3.07 6.41
CA ARG A 49 5.86 2.88 5.28
C ARG A 49 5.54 3.74 4.05
N PHE A 50 4.28 4.14 3.87
CA PHE A 50 3.79 4.84 2.68
C PHE A 50 3.30 6.26 3.00
N SER A 51 4.19 7.08 3.58
CA SER A 51 3.92 8.50 3.89
C SER A 51 4.37 9.43 2.76
N THR A 52 3.87 10.66 2.80
CA THR A 52 4.26 11.74 1.90
C THR A 52 5.76 12.06 1.98
N GLU A 53 6.32 12.07 3.20
CA GLU A 53 7.76 12.24 3.43
C GLU A 53 8.62 11.16 2.76
N ARG A 54 8.05 9.97 2.53
CA ARG A 54 8.69 8.85 1.84
C ARG A 54 8.34 8.81 0.35
N GLY A 55 7.66 9.82 -0.18
CA GLY A 55 7.32 9.94 -1.60
C GLY A 55 6.06 9.18 -2.02
N TYR A 56 5.15 8.90 -1.07
CA TYR A 56 3.91 8.19 -1.34
C TYR A 56 2.69 9.00 -0.93
N TYR A 57 1.65 8.94 -1.75
CA TYR A 57 0.33 9.45 -1.43
C TYR A 57 -0.65 8.28 -1.39
N VAL A 58 -1.46 8.20 -0.33
CA VAL A 58 -2.40 7.10 -0.11
C VAL A 58 -3.82 7.65 0.03
N GLU A 59 -4.69 7.30 -0.91
CA GLU A 59 -6.13 7.57 -0.84
C GLU A 59 -6.89 6.31 -0.42
N SER A 60 -7.93 6.49 0.39
CA SER A 60 -8.79 5.39 0.85
C SER A 60 -10.26 5.75 0.62
N ARG A 61 -10.96 4.96 -0.18
CA ARG A 61 -12.42 5.05 -0.33
C ARG A 61 -13.11 3.95 0.48
N ARG A 62 -14.09 4.33 1.30
CA ARG A 62 -14.95 3.40 2.07
C ARG A 62 -16.24 3.06 1.30
N GLY A 63 -16.97 2.03 1.75
CA GLY A 63 -18.26 1.59 1.18
C GLY A 63 -18.14 0.41 0.20
N GLY A 64 -19.27 0.01 -0.41
CA GLY A 64 -19.30 -1.03 -1.44
C GLY A 64 -18.42 -0.65 -2.63
N GLY A 65 -17.37 -1.43 -2.90
CA GLY A 65 -16.36 -1.10 -3.90
C GLY A 65 -15.22 -0.20 -3.40
N GLY A 66 -15.02 -0.12 -2.08
CA GLY A 66 -13.90 0.59 -1.46
C GLY A 66 -12.54 0.10 -1.97
N TYR A 67 -11.57 1.01 -1.99
CA TYR A 67 -10.22 0.75 -2.48
C TYR A 67 -9.18 1.63 -1.78
N LEU A 68 -7.93 1.22 -1.91
CA LEU A 68 -6.72 1.96 -1.60
C LEU A 68 -6.09 2.36 -2.94
N LEU A 69 -5.76 3.63 -3.12
CA LEU A 69 -4.93 4.08 -4.24
C LEU A 69 -3.62 4.59 -3.65
N ILE A 70 -2.52 3.96 -4.04
CA ILE A 70 -1.18 4.31 -3.60
C ILE A 70 -0.45 4.85 -4.80
N THR A 71 0.05 6.07 -4.71
CA THR A 71 0.77 6.76 -5.78
C THR A 71 2.16 7.12 -5.27
N ARG A 72 3.20 6.79 -6.04
CA ARG A 72 4.57 7.21 -5.79
C ARG A 72 4.89 8.45 -6.60
N PHE A 73 5.38 9.49 -5.94
CA PHE A 73 5.82 10.72 -6.58
C PHE A 73 7.33 10.93 -6.34
N PRO A 74 8.02 11.67 -7.23
CA PRO A 74 9.40 12.06 -7.00
C PRO A 74 9.48 12.95 -5.78
N ILE A 75 10.34 12.60 -4.83
CA ILE A 75 10.72 13.52 -3.76
C ILE A 75 11.78 14.43 -4.37
N SER A 76 11.43 15.70 -4.58
CA SER A 76 12.43 16.72 -4.89
C SER A 76 13.22 16.97 -3.60
N GLY A 77 14.48 16.52 -3.58
CA GLY A 77 15.48 16.95 -2.61
C GLY A 77 16.24 18.15 -3.13
#